data_AF-A0A2V6MG99-F1
#
_entry.id   AF-A0A2V6MG99-F1
#
_cell.length_a   1.000
_cell.length_b   1.000
_cell.length_c   1.000
_cell.angle_alpha   90.00
_cell.angle_beta   90.00
_cell.angle_gamma   90.00
#
_symmetry.space_group_name_H-M   'P 1'
#
loop_
_entity.id
_entity.type
_entity.pdbx_description
1 polymer ?
#
loop_
_entity_poly.entity_id
_entity_poly.type
_entity_poly.pdbx_seq_one_letter_code
_entity_poly.pdbx_strand_id
1 'polypeptide(L)'
;AAKISELATTGALKFLDELRAEFPSAILELFSIPGLGSKKIKALYEQLKVSSIADLQAACESGRVAELPGFGETTQTKICNAIANRAKHAGSFQFGEIAAEAEQLRRDLAAHNDALQVSVAGSFRRRKEIVRDLDFIVASKSPDAITEFFCAHQFVEGLIARGPTKTSVRLKSGIQCDLRVVMNAEYLAAGP
;
A
#
# COMPACT_ATOMS: atom_id res chain seq x y z
N ALA A 1 -2.05 29.99 6.81
CA ALA A 1 -0.94 30.78 6.24
C ALA A 1 0.37 30.55 6.98
N ALA A 2 0.46 30.86 8.28
CA ALA A 2 1.72 30.76 9.05
C ALA A 2 2.40 29.37 9.03
N LYS A 3 1.65 28.29 9.29
CA LYS A 3 2.21 26.91 9.29
C LYS A 3 2.75 26.44 7.93
N ILE A 4 2.12 26.87 6.83
CA ILE A 4 2.58 26.55 5.47
C ILE A 4 3.86 27.32 5.16
N SER A 5 3.93 28.60 5.55
CA SER A 5 5.12 29.44 5.36
C SER A 5 6.31 28.94 6.16
N GLU A 6 6.10 28.52 7.41
CA GLU A 6 7.14 27.93 8.26
C GLU A 6 7.72 26.67 7.59
N LEU A 7 6.86 25.71 7.23
CA LEU A 7 7.28 24.47 6.57
C LEU A 7 8.02 24.74 5.25
N ALA A 8 7.56 25.71 4.45
CA ALA A 8 8.20 26.07 3.20
C ALA A 8 9.58 26.73 3.38
N THR A 9 9.81 27.42 4.51
CA THR A 9 11.05 28.17 4.75
C THR A 9 12.08 27.35 5.51
N THR A 10 11.64 26.55 6.49
CA THR A 10 12.53 25.83 7.42
C THR A 10 12.62 24.34 7.11
N GLY A 11 11.70 23.79 6.31
CA GLY A 11 11.54 22.36 6.10
C GLY A 11 10.98 21.61 7.32
N ALA A 12 10.63 22.31 8.41
CA ALA A 12 10.15 21.75 9.66
C ALA A 12 8.94 22.54 10.19
N LEU A 13 8.19 21.95 11.12
CA LEU A 13 7.04 22.60 11.74
C LEU A 13 7.09 22.35 13.24
N LYS A 14 7.43 23.36 14.03
CA LYS A 14 7.67 23.21 15.47
C LYS A 14 6.46 22.63 16.21
N PHE A 15 5.26 23.06 15.83
CA PHE A 15 4.01 22.53 16.37
C PHE A 15 3.84 21.01 16.14
N LEU A 16 4.32 20.49 15.00
CA LEU A 16 4.29 19.05 14.72
C LEU A 16 5.30 18.29 15.59
N ASP A 17 6.47 18.87 15.83
CA ASP A 17 7.53 18.25 16.63
C ASP A 17 7.14 18.20 18.12
N GLU A 18 6.53 19.27 18.64
CA GLU A 18 5.96 19.30 20.00
C GLU A 18 4.87 18.24 20.17
N LEU A 19 3.93 18.14 19.22
CA LEU A 19 2.87 17.12 19.27
C LEU A 19 3.43 15.69 19.18
N ARG A 20 4.50 15.48 18.40
CA ARG A 20 5.17 14.18 18.29
C ARG A 20 5.87 13.78 19.58
N ALA A 21 6.39 14.74 20.35
CA ALA A 21 7.06 14.47 21.62
C ALA A 21 6.10 14.00 22.72
N GLU A 22 4.81 14.29 22.61
CA GLU A 22 3.77 13.86 23.57
C GLU A 22 3.41 12.37 23.46
N PHE A 23 3.83 11.69 22.39
CA PHE A 23 3.48 10.29 22.13
C PHE A 23 4.69 9.43 21.79
N PRO A 24 4.71 8.14 22.17
CA PRO A 24 5.73 7.21 21.70
C PRO A 24 5.77 7.19 20.17
N SER A 25 6.95 7.29 19.55
CA SER A 25 7.10 7.34 18.09
C SER A 25 6.43 6.15 17.39
N ALA A 26 6.47 4.97 18.01
CA ALA A 26 5.87 3.74 17.51
C ALA A 26 4.33 3.79 17.44
N ILE A 27 3.66 4.68 18.19
CA ILE A 27 2.19 4.78 18.16
C ILE A 27 1.69 5.28 16.82
N LEU A 28 2.50 6.08 16.11
CA LEU A 28 2.16 6.60 14.80
C LEU A 28 2.09 5.48 13.76
N GLU A 29 2.83 4.39 13.95
CA GLU A 29 2.76 3.23 13.06
C GLU A 29 1.39 2.55 13.12
N LEU A 30 0.65 2.66 14.23
CA LEU A 30 -0.69 2.09 14.36
C LEU A 30 -1.69 2.72 13.37
N PHE A 31 -1.47 3.97 12.96
CA PHE A 31 -2.28 4.63 11.93
C PHE A 31 -2.09 4.00 10.54
N SER A 32 -1.02 3.23 10.33
CA SER A 32 -0.82 2.50 9.07
C SER A 32 -1.66 1.22 8.96
N ILE A 33 -2.28 0.77 10.06
CA ILE A 33 -3.12 -0.44 10.08
C ILE A 33 -4.53 -0.10 9.60
N PRO A 34 -5.00 -0.70 8.48
CA PRO A 34 -6.36 -0.49 8.00
C PRO A 34 -7.41 -0.78 9.08
N GLY A 35 -8.35 0.15 9.27
CA GLY A 35 -9.42 0.02 10.27
C GLY A 35 -9.08 0.57 11.66
N LEU A 36 -7.85 1.07 11.89
CA LEU A 36 -7.46 1.82 13.08
C LEU A 36 -7.44 3.33 12.80
N GLY A 37 -8.45 4.03 13.29
CA GLY A 37 -8.49 5.50 13.34
C GLY A 37 -8.08 6.04 14.70
N SER A 38 -7.89 7.37 14.79
CA SER A 38 -7.45 8.08 16.01
C SER A 38 -8.24 7.70 17.27
N LYS A 39 -9.57 7.53 17.17
CA LYS A 39 -10.42 7.11 18.30
C LYS A 39 -10.10 5.71 18.81
N LYS A 40 -9.87 4.75 17.90
CA LYS A 40 -9.55 3.36 18.25
C LYS A 40 -8.14 3.27 18.82
N ILE A 41 -7.18 3.96 18.21
CA ILE A 41 -5.80 4.02 18.69
C ILE A 41 -5.75 4.62 20.10
N LYS A 42 -6.51 5.69 20.35
CA LYS A 42 -6.66 6.27 21.69
C LYS A 42 -7.19 5.25 22.71
N ALA A 43 -8.26 4.53 22.38
CA ALA A 43 -8.83 3.51 23.28
C ALA A 43 -7.82 2.38 23.59
N LEU A 44 -7.10 1.90 22.57
CA LEU A 44 -6.04 0.89 22.71
C LEU A 44 -4.91 1.38 23.63
N TYR A 45 -4.49 2.63 23.47
CA TYR A 45 -3.45 3.23 24.30
C TYR A 45 -3.90 3.46 25.75
N GLU A 46 -5.10 4.00 25.95
CA GLU A 46 -5.59 4.33 27.29
C GLU A 46 -5.90 3.07 28.12
N GLN A 47 -6.58 2.09 27.52
CA GLN A 47 -7.13 0.92 28.21
C GLN A 47 -6.17 -0.29 28.21
N LEU A 48 -5.48 -0.54 27.09
CA LEU A 48 -4.60 -1.71 26.95
C LEU A 48 -3.10 -1.36 26.95
N LYS A 49 -2.76 -0.07 27.05
CA LYS A 49 -1.37 0.44 27.00
C LYS A 49 -0.63 0.01 25.73
N VAL A 50 -1.36 -0.18 24.64
CA VAL A 50 -0.80 -0.52 23.33
C VAL A 50 -0.12 0.72 22.74
N SER A 51 1.20 0.66 22.59
CA SER A 51 2.03 1.75 22.09
C SER A 51 2.76 1.42 20.79
N SER A 52 2.74 0.15 20.38
CA SER A 52 3.41 -0.37 19.20
C SER A 52 2.57 -1.45 18.50
N ILE A 53 2.96 -1.80 17.27
CA ILE A 53 2.31 -2.89 16.52
C ILE A 53 2.54 -4.25 17.20
N ALA A 54 3.69 -4.44 17.85
CA ALA A 54 3.96 -5.65 18.63
C ALA A 54 3.00 -5.78 19.82
N ASP A 55 2.78 -4.69 20.57
CA ASP A 55 1.81 -4.67 21.68
C ASP A 55 0.39 -4.97 21.17
N LEU A 56 0.03 -4.37 20.02
CA LEU A 56 -1.28 -4.58 19.41
C LEU A 56 -1.46 -6.04 18.99
N GLN A 57 -0.43 -6.65 18.39
CA GLN A 57 -0.46 -8.06 18.02
C GLN A 57 -0.69 -8.95 19.24
N ALA A 58 0.09 -8.74 20.31
CA ALA A 58 -0.05 -9.50 21.55
C ALA A 58 -1.44 -9.32 22.19
N ALA A 59 -2.00 -8.11 22.18
CA ALA A 59 -3.35 -7.83 22.68
C ALA A 59 -4.45 -8.50 21.84
N CYS A 60 -4.25 -8.57 20.52
CA CYS A 60 -5.13 -9.25 19.58
C CYS A 60 -5.10 -10.77 19.78
N GLU A 61 -3.91 -11.37 19.90
CA GLU A 61 -3.72 -12.80 20.14
C GLU A 61 -4.30 -13.24 21.48
N SER A 62 -4.23 -12.36 22.50
CA SER A 62 -4.82 -12.62 23.81
C SER A 62 -6.32 -12.32 23.90
N GLY A 63 -6.99 -11.94 22.80
CA GLY A 63 -8.43 -11.64 22.78
C GLY A 63 -8.87 -10.32 23.43
N ARG A 64 -7.94 -9.55 24.02
CA ARG A 64 -8.25 -8.36 24.82
C ARG A 64 -8.77 -7.19 23.98
N VAL A 65 -8.46 -7.17 22.69
CA VAL A 65 -8.92 -6.11 21.78
C VAL A 65 -10.43 -6.24 21.54
N ALA A 66 -10.98 -7.45 21.45
CA ALA A 66 -12.40 -7.68 21.24
C ALA A 66 -13.26 -7.21 22.42
N GLU A 67 -12.73 -7.24 23.64
CA GLU A 67 -13.39 -6.80 24.87
C GLU A 67 -13.59 -5.28 24.94
N LEU A 68 -12.85 -4.51 24.13
CA LEU A 68 -12.96 -3.06 24.13
C LEU A 68 -14.28 -2.58 23.48
N PRO A 69 -14.96 -1.58 24.07
CA PRO A 69 -16.14 -0.97 23.46
C PRO A 69 -15.85 -0.46 22.04
N GLY A 70 -16.63 -0.94 21.06
CA GLY A 70 -16.51 -0.55 19.66
C GLY A 70 -15.48 -1.34 18.82
N PHE A 71 -14.86 -2.38 19.38
CA PHE A 71 -14.04 -3.34 18.64
C PHE A 71 -14.84 -4.61 18.34
N GLY A 72 -15.10 -5.46 19.34
CA GLY A 72 -15.71 -6.77 19.12
C GLY A 72 -14.83 -7.73 18.29
N GLU A 73 -15.24 -9.00 18.21
CA GLU A 73 -14.46 -10.06 17.57
C GLU A 73 -14.16 -9.81 16.09
N THR A 74 -15.16 -9.33 15.33
CA THR A 74 -14.99 -9.04 13.90
C THR A 74 -13.92 -7.97 13.65
N THR A 75 -13.85 -6.93 14.48
CA THR A 75 -12.82 -5.89 14.34
C THR A 75 -11.46 -6.43 14.73
N GLN A 76 -11.39 -7.21 15.82
CA GLN A 76 -10.14 -7.85 16.23
C GLN A 76 -9.57 -8.73 15.12
N THR A 77 -10.37 -9.61 14.53
CA THR A 77 -9.94 -10.48 13.42
C THR A 77 -9.44 -9.65 12.23
N LYS A 78 -10.12 -8.55 11.88
CA LYS A 78 -9.65 -7.64 10.83
C LYS A 78 -8.31 -7.00 11.17
N ILE A 79 -8.09 -6.61 12.42
CA ILE A 79 -6.82 -6.06 12.88
C ILE A 79 -5.71 -7.13 12.85
N CYS A 80 -5.96 -8.35 13.34
CA CYS A 80 -5.00 -9.46 13.26
C CYS A 80 -4.57 -9.72 11.81
N ASN A 81 -5.55 -9.81 10.90
CA ASN A 81 -5.29 -10.01 9.48
C ASN A 81 -4.49 -8.84 8.89
N ALA A 82 -4.80 -7.61 9.27
CA ALA A 82 -4.08 -6.43 8.83
C ALA A 82 -2.62 -6.41 9.32
N ILE A 83 -2.35 -6.83 10.56
CA ILE A 83 -0.98 -6.95 11.11
C ILE A 83 -0.23 -8.08 10.41
N ALA A 84 -0.83 -9.26 10.28
CA ALA A 84 -0.24 -10.40 9.58
C ALA A 84 0.07 -10.07 8.12
N ASN A 85 -0.84 -9.34 7.46
CA ASN A 85 -0.58 -8.81 6.13
C ASN A 85 0.57 -7.81 6.19
N ARG A 86 0.58 -6.80 7.06
CA ARG A 86 1.72 -5.88 7.16
C ARG A 86 3.06 -6.61 7.35
N ALA A 87 3.12 -7.64 8.18
CA ALA A 87 4.34 -8.44 8.36
C ALA A 87 4.77 -9.19 7.07
N LYS A 88 3.81 -9.81 6.36
CA LYS A 88 4.05 -10.44 5.05
C LYS A 88 4.45 -9.44 3.97
N HIS A 89 3.99 -8.19 4.06
CA HIS A 89 4.08 -7.17 3.01
C HIS A 89 5.07 -6.04 3.34
N ALA A 90 5.75 -6.10 4.49
CA ALA A 90 6.90 -5.25 4.81
C ALA A 90 8.15 -5.65 3.99
N GLY A 91 8.05 -6.76 3.26
CA GLY A 91 9.15 -7.40 2.55
C GLY A 91 9.57 -6.64 1.30
N SER A 92 10.83 -6.26 1.29
CA SER A 92 11.66 -6.31 0.09
C SER A 92 11.58 -7.70 -0.55
N PHE A 93 11.07 -7.79 -1.77
CA PHE A 93 11.05 -9.03 -2.56
C PHE A 93 12.36 -9.16 -3.33
N GLN A 94 12.90 -10.37 -3.43
CA GLN A 94 14.03 -10.59 -4.32
C GLN A 94 13.53 -10.59 -5.77
N PHE A 95 14.30 -9.98 -6.68
CA PHE A 95 13.96 -9.94 -8.11
C PHE A 95 13.56 -11.32 -8.66
N GLY A 96 14.32 -12.37 -8.31
CA GLY A 96 14.08 -13.73 -8.78
C GLY A 96 12.75 -14.33 -8.29
N GLU A 97 12.28 -13.95 -7.12
CA GLU A 97 11.03 -14.47 -6.53
C GLU A 97 9.80 -13.97 -7.29
N ILE A 98 9.83 -12.70 -7.73
CA ILE A 98 8.67 -12.03 -8.34
C ILE A 98 8.76 -11.94 -9.87
N ALA A 99 9.90 -12.28 -10.48
CA ALA A 99 10.12 -12.11 -11.92
C ALA A 99 9.14 -12.90 -12.79
N ALA A 100 8.82 -14.13 -12.40
CA ALA A 100 7.89 -14.96 -13.16
C ALA A 100 6.46 -14.38 -13.14
N GLU A 101 6.01 -13.91 -11.98
CA GLU A 101 4.70 -13.27 -11.80
C GLU A 101 4.62 -11.95 -12.59
N ALA A 102 5.65 -11.10 -12.48
CA ALA A 102 5.74 -9.82 -13.18
C ALA A 102 5.73 -9.99 -14.70
N GLU A 103 6.54 -10.90 -15.25
CA GLU A 103 6.59 -11.14 -16.69
C GLU A 103 5.32 -11.80 -17.23
N GLN A 104 4.66 -12.66 -16.44
CA GLN A 104 3.38 -13.23 -16.82
C GLN A 104 2.30 -12.15 -16.90
N LEU A 105 2.17 -11.32 -15.87
CA LEU A 105 1.23 -10.19 -15.89
C LEU A 105 1.52 -9.21 -17.04
N ARG A 106 2.80 -8.96 -17.35
CA ARG A 106 3.21 -8.15 -18.51
C ARG A 106 2.70 -8.75 -19.82
N ARG A 107 2.85 -10.07 -20.00
CA ARG A 107 2.36 -10.78 -21.19
C ARG A 107 0.84 -10.71 -21.30
N ASP A 108 0.14 -10.92 -20.19
CA ASP A 108 -1.32 -10.92 -20.16
C ASP A 108 -1.90 -9.53 -20.47
N LEU A 109 -1.28 -8.47 -19.93
CA LEU A 109 -1.60 -7.08 -20.30
C LEU A 109 -1.31 -6.81 -21.78
N ALA A 110 -0.19 -7.29 -22.31
CA ALA A 110 0.18 -7.10 -23.72
C ALA A 110 -0.72 -7.89 -24.69
N ALA A 111 -1.36 -8.96 -24.23
CA ALA A 111 -2.31 -9.75 -25.02
C ALA A 111 -3.72 -9.14 -25.06
N HIS A 112 -4.00 -8.12 -24.25
CA HIS A 112 -5.29 -7.44 -24.25
C HIS A 112 -5.48 -6.61 -25.53
N ASN A 113 -6.64 -6.71 -26.17
CA ASN A 113 -6.91 -6.07 -27.48
C ASN A 113 -6.73 -4.54 -27.47
N ASP A 114 -7.05 -3.89 -26.36
CA ASP A 114 -6.90 -2.44 -26.20
C ASP A 114 -5.49 -1.98 -25.80
N ALA A 115 -4.54 -2.90 -25.56
CA ALA A 115 -3.17 -2.56 -25.21
C ALA A 115 -2.33 -2.33 -26.46
N LEU A 116 -1.76 -1.13 -26.59
CA LEU A 116 -0.88 -0.78 -27.71
C LEU A 116 0.58 -1.07 -27.38
N GLN A 117 1.00 -0.70 -26.17
CA GLN A 117 2.36 -0.90 -25.67
C GLN A 117 2.29 -1.19 -24.16
N VAL A 118 3.14 -2.09 -23.68
CA VAL A 118 3.19 -2.49 -22.27
C VAL A 118 4.64 -2.63 -21.82
N SER A 119 4.96 -2.02 -20.67
CA SER A 119 6.27 -2.12 -20.03
C SER A 119 6.13 -2.32 -18.53
N VAL A 120 7.12 -2.98 -17.94
CA VAL A 120 7.37 -2.92 -16.49
C VAL A 120 8.41 -1.83 -16.26
N ALA A 121 8.11 -0.90 -15.37
CA ALA A 121 8.94 0.23 -15.03
C ALA A 121 9.61 0.01 -13.65
N GLY A 122 9.97 1.12 -12.99
CA GLY A 122 10.35 1.09 -11.59
C GLY A 122 11.65 0.33 -11.28
N SER A 123 11.71 -0.23 -10.07
CA SER A 123 12.88 -0.96 -9.58
C SER A 123 13.11 -2.28 -10.32
N PHE A 124 12.02 -2.94 -10.74
CA PHE A 124 12.05 -4.18 -11.51
C PHE A 124 12.74 -4.00 -12.87
N ARG A 125 12.37 -2.98 -13.65
CA ARG A 125 13.03 -2.69 -14.94
C ARG A 125 14.55 -2.55 -14.84
N ARG A 126 15.00 -1.92 -13.75
CA ARG A 126 16.43 -1.68 -13.47
C ARG A 126 17.12 -2.90 -12.85
N ARG A 127 16.45 -4.05 -12.75
CA ARG A 127 16.95 -5.31 -12.17
C ARG A 127 17.59 -5.12 -10.80
N LYS A 128 16.99 -4.27 -9.96
CA LYS A 128 17.42 -4.17 -8.56
C LYS A 128 17.22 -5.52 -7.89
N GLU A 129 18.22 -5.98 -7.15
CA GLU A 129 18.14 -7.23 -6.38
C GLU A 129 16.91 -7.26 -5.47
N ILE A 130 16.61 -6.11 -4.86
CA ILE A 130 15.44 -5.88 -4.03
C ILE A 130 14.40 -5.03 -4.76
N VAL A 131 13.21 -5.59 -4.91
CA VAL A 131 12.01 -4.98 -5.51
C VAL A 131 10.96 -4.77 -4.41
N ARG A 132 10.39 -3.57 -4.32
CA ARG A 132 9.36 -3.24 -3.29
C ARG A 132 7.95 -3.25 -3.86
N ASP A 133 7.84 -2.94 -5.14
CA ASP A 133 6.63 -2.78 -5.90
C ASP A 133 6.90 -3.11 -7.38
N LEU A 134 5.82 -3.44 -8.09
CA LEU A 134 5.80 -3.55 -9.54
C LEU A 134 5.09 -2.33 -10.12
N ASP A 135 5.72 -1.68 -11.09
CA ASP A 135 5.12 -0.58 -11.84
C ASP A 135 4.87 -1.03 -13.28
N PHE A 136 3.65 -0.92 -13.77
CA PHE A 136 3.29 -1.17 -15.16
C PHE A 136 2.84 0.12 -15.84
N ILE A 137 3.27 0.29 -17.08
CA ILE A 137 2.80 1.37 -17.94
C ILE A 137 2.20 0.73 -19.19
N VAL A 138 0.94 1.06 -19.46
CA VAL A 138 0.20 0.60 -20.64
C VAL A 138 -0.23 1.80 -21.48
N ALA A 139 0.12 1.80 -22.77
CA ALA A 139 -0.48 2.70 -23.73
C ALA A 139 -1.82 2.13 -24.21
N SER A 140 -2.91 2.88 -24.10
CA SER A 140 -4.23 2.45 -24.58
C SER A 140 -5.10 3.64 -24.97
N LYS A 141 -6.06 3.40 -25.87
CA LYS A 141 -7.18 4.33 -26.14
C LYS A 141 -8.40 4.05 -25.24
N SER A 142 -8.38 2.94 -24.51
CA SER A 142 -9.48 2.46 -23.66
C SER A 142 -8.98 2.21 -22.23
N PRO A 143 -8.61 3.26 -21.47
CA PRO A 143 -7.99 3.10 -20.15
C PRO A 143 -8.82 2.30 -19.13
N ASP A 144 -10.14 2.44 -19.20
CA ASP A 144 -11.06 1.72 -18.31
C ASP A 144 -11.03 0.22 -18.55
N ALA A 145 -10.98 -0.23 -19.81
CA ALA A 145 -10.93 -1.65 -20.15
C ALA A 145 -9.64 -2.31 -19.62
N ILE A 146 -8.49 -1.65 -19.80
CA ILE A 146 -7.20 -2.12 -19.27
C ILE A 146 -7.23 -2.15 -17.74
N THR A 147 -7.78 -1.11 -17.12
CA THR A 147 -7.87 -1.02 -15.65
C THR A 147 -8.77 -2.12 -15.07
N GLU A 148 -9.90 -2.39 -15.72
CA GLU A 148 -10.82 -3.46 -15.30
C GLU A 148 -10.20 -4.84 -15.45
N PHE A 149 -9.57 -5.12 -16.60
CA PHE A 149 -8.82 -6.35 -16.81
C PHE A 149 -7.72 -6.55 -15.75
N PHE A 150 -6.96 -5.50 -15.46
CA PHE A 150 -5.93 -5.53 -14.43
C PHE A 150 -6.49 -5.82 -13.03
N CYS A 151 -7.57 -5.15 -12.63
CA CYS A 151 -8.21 -5.38 -11.33
C CYS A 151 -8.76 -6.81 -11.17
N ALA A 152 -9.20 -7.43 -12.26
CA ALA A 152 -9.77 -8.77 -12.28
C ALA A 152 -8.73 -9.89 -12.50
N HIS A 153 -7.45 -9.54 -12.67
CA HIS A 153 -6.40 -10.49 -13.02
C HIS A 153 -6.20 -11.56 -11.93
N GLN A 154 -5.89 -12.80 -12.32
CA GLN A 154 -5.80 -13.95 -11.41
C GLN A 154 -4.77 -13.80 -10.27
N PHE A 155 -3.77 -12.95 -10.44
CA PHE A 155 -2.76 -12.65 -9.41
C PHE A 155 -3.23 -11.60 -8.41
N VAL A 156 -4.27 -10.83 -8.70
CA VAL A 156 -4.78 -9.82 -7.78
C VAL A 156 -5.48 -10.48 -6.60
N GLU A 157 -5.03 -10.13 -5.40
CA GLU A 157 -5.67 -10.46 -4.14
C GLU A 157 -6.71 -9.38 -3.76
N GLY A 158 -6.39 -8.12 -3.99
CA GLY A 158 -7.31 -7.02 -3.66
C GLY A 158 -6.89 -5.66 -4.19
N LEU A 159 -7.88 -4.78 -4.34
CA LEU A 159 -7.69 -3.40 -4.75
C LEU A 159 -7.22 -2.54 -3.57
N ILE A 160 -6.16 -1.74 -3.77
CA ILE A 160 -5.66 -0.77 -2.79
C ILE A 160 -6.24 0.61 -3.08
N ALA A 161 -6.13 1.07 -4.33
CA ALA A 161 -6.65 2.36 -4.77
C ALA A 161 -6.95 2.35 -6.28
N ARG A 162 -7.99 3.07 -6.70
CA ARG A 162 -8.31 3.29 -8.11
C ARG A 162 -8.48 4.78 -8.35
N GLY A 163 -7.63 5.34 -9.18
CA GLY A 163 -7.68 6.72 -9.65
C GLY A 163 -7.84 6.81 -11.16
N PRO A 164 -7.99 8.02 -11.72
CA PRO A 164 -8.22 8.22 -13.15
C PRO A 164 -7.02 7.82 -14.02
N THR A 165 -5.79 7.90 -13.49
CA THR A 165 -4.55 7.64 -14.24
C THR A 165 -3.66 6.57 -13.62
N LYS A 166 -3.99 6.13 -12.40
CA LYS A 166 -3.23 5.13 -11.64
C LYS A 166 -4.17 4.23 -10.86
N THR A 167 -3.94 2.93 -10.95
CA THR A 167 -4.61 1.91 -10.16
C THR A 167 -3.56 1.10 -9.42
N SER A 168 -3.78 0.87 -8.13
CA SER A 168 -2.88 0.12 -7.25
C SER A 168 -3.62 -1.08 -6.70
N VAL A 169 -3.05 -2.26 -6.90
CA VAL A 169 -3.56 -3.53 -6.38
C VAL A 169 -2.49 -4.24 -5.57
N ARG A 170 -2.93 -5.23 -4.82
CA ARG A 170 -2.09 -6.20 -4.14
C ARG A 170 -2.15 -7.52 -4.89
N LEU A 171 -0.99 -8.10 -5.16
CA LEU A 171 -0.92 -9.45 -5.71
C LEU A 171 -0.95 -10.49 -4.59
N LYS A 172 -1.29 -11.73 -4.92
CA LYS A 172 -1.32 -12.88 -4.00
C LYS A 172 0.05 -13.21 -3.40
N SER A 173 1.13 -12.83 -4.08
CA SER A 173 2.50 -12.88 -3.54
C SER A 173 2.73 -11.88 -2.40
N GLY A 174 1.85 -10.88 -2.27
CA GLY A 174 1.93 -9.78 -1.31
C GLY A 174 2.64 -8.54 -1.86
N ILE A 175 3.22 -8.58 -3.06
CA ILE A 175 3.80 -7.37 -3.66
C ILE A 175 2.71 -6.39 -4.09
N GLN A 176 2.93 -5.10 -3.86
CA GLN A 176 2.09 -4.06 -4.45
C GLN A 176 2.39 -3.94 -5.94
N CYS A 177 1.34 -3.85 -6.74
CA CYS A 177 1.43 -3.66 -8.18
C CYS A 177 0.63 -2.44 -8.60
N ASP A 178 1.30 -1.51 -9.27
CA ASP A 178 0.75 -0.26 -9.74
C ASP A 178 0.64 -0.29 -11.27
N LEU A 179 -0.51 0.10 -11.79
CA LEU A 179 -0.78 0.27 -13.22
C LEU A 179 -1.01 1.75 -13.51
N ARG A 180 -0.30 2.26 -14.52
CA ARG A 180 -0.59 3.54 -15.18
C ARG A 180 -1.01 3.29 -16.61
N VAL A 181 -2.17 3.83 -16.98
CA VAL A 181 -2.64 3.79 -18.37
C VAL A 181 -2.54 5.19 -18.94
N VAL A 182 -1.87 5.32 -20.08
CA VAL A 182 -1.55 6.60 -20.73
C VAL A 182 -1.94 6.58 -22.19
N MET A 183 -2.04 7.75 -22.81
CA MET A 183 -2.20 7.82 -24.25
C MET A 183 -0.91 7.39 -24.94
N ASN A 184 -1.02 6.84 -26.15
CA ASN A 184 0.16 6.34 -26.88
C ASN A 184 1.25 7.40 -27.10
N ALA A 185 0.86 8.68 -27.26
CA ALA A 185 1.80 9.80 -27.38
C ALA A 185 2.58 10.09 -26.09
N GLU A 186 2.02 9.74 -24.93
CA GLU A 186 2.61 9.99 -23.61
C GLU A 186 3.48 8.81 -23.14
N TYR A 187 3.43 7.68 -23.86
CA TYR A 187 4.05 6.43 -23.44
C TYR A 187 5.54 6.57 -23.13
N LEU A 188 6.33 7.21 -24.00
CA LEU A 188 7.77 7.40 -23.76
C LEU A 188 8.05 8.34 -22.59
N ALA A 189 7.24 9.38 -22.40
CA ALA A 189 7.39 10.34 -21.31
C ALA A 189 7.05 9.73 -19.94
N ALA A 190 6.21 8.69 -19.91
CA ALA A 190 5.83 7.97 -18.69
C ALA A 190 6.99 7.15 -18.09
N GLY A 191 8.11 7.00 -18.82
CA GLY A 191 9.31 6.31 -18.36
C GLY A 191 9.20 4.78 -18.36
N PRO A 192 8.83 4.14 -19.49
CA PRO A 192 8.76 2.69 -19.66
C PRO A 192 10.13 2.01 -19.49
#